data_AF-A0A6M3XWY1-F1
#
_entry.id   AF-A0A6M3XWY1-F1
#
_cell.length_a   1.000
_cell.length_b   1.000
_cell.length_c   1.000
_cell.angle_alpha   90.00
_cell.angle_beta   90.00
_cell.angle_gamma   90.00
#
_symmetry.space_group_name_H-M   'P 1'
#
loop_
_entity.id
_entity.type
_entity.pdbx_description
1 polymer ?
#
loop_
_entity_poly.entity_id
_entity_poly.type
_entity_poly.pdbx_seq_one_letter_code
_entity_poly.pdbx_strand_id
1 'polypeptide(L)' 'MFVDWDFVADQFQQYADTDPVHWNEGEGCIHFAGVPVFYQRHDDHFILEADGIRVEIPRI' A
#
# COMPACT_ATOMS: atom_id res chain seq x y z
N MET A 1 15.94 8.80 -3.29
CA MET A 1 14.71 9.57 -2.96
C MET A 1 14.19 8.95 -1.67
N PHE A 2 13.77 9.71 -0.66
CA PHE A 2 13.30 9.11 0.59
C PHE A 2 11.80 8.86 0.48
N VAL A 3 11.36 7.61 0.64
CA VAL A 3 9.93 7.26 0.69
C VAL A 3 9.48 7.43 2.13
N ASP A 4 8.52 8.34 2.35
CA ASP A 4 7.89 8.51 3.66
C ASP A 4 6.84 7.41 3.85
N TRP A 5 7.28 6.33 4.48
CA TRP A 5 6.45 5.14 4.65
C TRP A 5 5.28 5.34 5.62
N ASP A 6 5.39 6.25 6.59
CA ASP A 6 4.27 6.63 7.47
C ASP A 6 3.17 7.32 6.66
N PHE A 7 3.54 8.27 5.79
CA PHE A 7 2.59 8.92 4.88
C PHE A 7 1.96 7.93 3.89
N VAL A 8 2.79 7.07 3.28
CA VAL A 8 2.31 6.04 2.35
C VAL A 8 1.35 5.08 3.04
N ALA A 9 1.65 4.66 4.28
CA ALA A 9 0.78 3.78 5.06
C ALA A 9 -0.58 4.41 5.38
N ASP A 10 -0.59 5.66 5.83
CA ASP A 10 -1.81 6.40 6.15
C ASP A 10 -2.70 6.61 4.91
N GLN A 11 -2.09 7.07 3.81
CA GLN A 11 -2.81 7.22 2.55
C GLN A 11 -3.32 5.87 2.05
N PHE A 12 -2.48 4.84 2.09
CA PHE A 12 -2.85 3.49 1.68
C PHE A 12 -4.08 2.99 2.43
N GLN A 13 -4.12 3.11 3.76
CA GLN A 13 -5.27 2.70 4.56
C GLN A 13 -6.53 3.49 4.18
N GLN A 14 -6.44 4.81 4.02
CA GLN A 14 -7.59 5.62 3.58
C GLN A 14 -8.12 5.20 2.19
N TYR A 15 -7.22 4.89 1.24
CA TYR A 15 -7.61 4.40 -0.08
C TYR A 15 -8.18 2.97 -0.04
N ALA A 16 -7.64 2.10 0.80
CA ALA A 16 -8.11 0.74 1.00
C ALA A 16 -9.53 0.69 1.58
N ASP A 17 -9.84 1.57 2.53
CA ASP A 17 -11.18 1.70 3.12
C ASP A 17 -12.22 2.28 2.15
N THR A 18 -11.80 3.17 1.24
CA THR A 18 -12.73 3.89 0.36
C THR A 18 -13.12 3.13 -0.91
N ASP A 19 -12.27 2.24 -1.43
CA ASP A 19 -12.58 1.41 -2.61
C ASP A 19 -12.26 -0.09 -2.41
N PRO A 20 -12.95 -0.78 -1.48
CA PRO A 20 -12.63 -2.17 -1.15
C PRO A 20 -12.77 -3.14 -2.34
N VAL A 21 -13.38 -2.71 -3.46
CA VAL A 21 -13.51 -3.51 -4.69
C VAL A 21 -12.19 -3.56 -5.46
N HIS A 22 -11.50 -2.43 -5.67
CA HIS A 22 -10.16 -2.41 -6.27
C HIS A 22 -9.13 -3.16 -5.43
N TRP A 23 -9.28 -3.10 -4.10
CA TRP A 23 -8.34 -3.70 -3.16
C TRP A 23 -8.63 -5.17 -2.85
N ASN A 24 -9.69 -5.74 -3.43
CA ASN A 24 -9.95 -7.18 -3.36
C ASN A 24 -9.12 -7.99 -4.37
N GLU A 25 -8.54 -7.35 -5.39
CA GLU A 25 -7.56 -7.99 -6.26
C GLU A 25 -6.24 -8.13 -5.48
N GLY A 26 -5.74 -9.36 -5.33
CA GLY A 26 -4.69 -9.71 -4.37
C GLY A 26 -3.36 -8.95 -4.51
N GLU A 27 -3.14 -8.22 -5.60
CA GLU A 27 -1.97 -7.37 -5.83
C GLU A 27 -2.30 -6.19 -6.75
N GLY A 28 -1.53 -5.10 -6.65
CA GLY A 28 -1.65 -3.96 -7.55
C GLY A 28 -0.52 -2.95 -7.40
N CYS A 29 -0.63 -1.81 -8.11
CA CYS A 29 0.37 -0.75 -8.08
C CYS A 29 -0.32 0.62 -8.01
N ILE A 30 0.09 1.43 -7.04
CA ILE A 30 -0.40 2.79 -6.82
C ILE A 30 0.76 3.77 -6.86
N HIS A 31 0.50 5.02 -7.24
CA HIS A 31 1.54 6.03 -7.28
C HIS A 31 1.31 7.05 -6.17
N PHE A 32 2.22 7.07 -5.19
CA PHE A 32 2.21 8.07 -4.12
C PHE A 32 3.30 9.10 -4.36
N ALA A 33 2.91 10.38 -4.51
CA ALA A 33 3.84 11.48 -4.75
C ALA A 33 4.85 11.22 -5.90
N GLY A 34 4.44 10.48 -6.93
CA GLY A 34 5.29 10.10 -8.07
C GLY A 34 6.17 8.86 -7.84
N VAL A 35 6.06 8.20 -6.69
CA VAL A 35 6.71 6.92 -6.39
C VAL A 35 5.73 5.77 -6.66
N PRO A 36 6.07 4.80 -7.52
CA PRO A 36 5.28 3.59 -7.68
C PRO A 36 5.45 2.71 -6.44
N VAL A 37 4.32 2.41 -5.79
CA VAL A 37 4.21 1.52 -4.64
C VAL A 37 3.41 0.32 -5.08
N PHE A 38 4.04 -0.84 -5.11
CA PHE A 38 3.37 -2.11 -5.32
C PHE A 38 2.75 -2.56 -4.02
N TYR A 39 1.55 -3.09 -4.07
CA TYR A 39 0.91 -3.65 -2.90
C TYR A 39 0.48 -5.09 -3.14
N GLN A 40 0.57 -5.90 -2.10
CA GLN A 40 0.00 -7.24 -2.04
C GLN A 40 -0.90 -7.33 -0.82
N ARG A 41 -2.09 -7.86 -1.04
CA ARG A 41 -3.07 -8.05 0.02
C ARG A 41 -2.97 -9.46 0.57
N HIS A 42 -2.93 -9.54 1.89
CA HIS A 42 -3.15 -10.76 2.65
C HIS A 42 -4.42 -10.61 3.50
N ASP A 43 -4.87 -11.69 4.11
CA ASP A 43 -6.09 -11.70 4.93
C ASP A 43 -6.02 -10.70 6.08
N ASP A 44 -4.86 -10.64 6.75
CA ASP A 44 -4.60 -9.88 7.98
C ASP A 44 -3.67 -8.66 7.81
N HIS A 45 -2.98 -8.53 6.68
CA HIS A 45 -2.05 -7.42 6.43
C HIS A 45 -1.92 -7.09 4.94
N PHE A 46 -1.31 -5.95 4.66
CA PHE A 46 -0.86 -5.55 3.33
C PHE A 46 0.65 -5.48 3.31
N ILE A 47 1.22 -5.75 2.16
CA ILE A 47 2.64 -5.64 1.91
C ILE A 47 2.82 -4.56 0.87
N LEU A 48 3.55 -3.52 1.20
CA LEU A 48 3.90 -2.46 0.26
C LEU A 48 5.38 -2.58 -0.12
N GLU A 49 5.68 -2.41 -1.40
CA GLU A 49 7.03 -2.41 -1.92
C GLU A 49 7.26 -1.19 -2.82
N ALA A 50 8.32 -0.43 -2.55
CA ALA A 50 8.72 0.71 -3.35
C ALA A 50 10.24 0.92 -3.21
N ASP A 51 10.91 1.24 -4.32
CA ASP A 51 12.36 1.49 -4.35
C ASP A 51 13.20 0.34 -3.73
N GLY A 52 12.70 -0.90 -3.86
CA GLY A 52 13.32 -2.11 -3.28
C GLY A 52 13.16 -2.26 -1.76
N ILE A 53 12.41 -1.38 -1.11
CA ILE A 53 12.05 -1.47 0.30
C ILE A 53 10.65 -2.08 0.41
N ARG A 54 10.51 -3.07 1.28
CA ARG A 54 9.26 -3.76 1.58
C ARG A 54 8.83 -3.46 3.02
N VAL A 55 7.57 -3.07 3.20
CA VAL A 55 6.95 -2.84 4.51
C VAL A 55 5.65 -3.62 4.64
N GLU A 56 5.33 -4.04 5.86
CA GLU A 56 4.12 -4.79 6.19
C GLU A 56 3.20 -3.89 7.02
N ILE A 57 1.96 -3.74 6.60
CA ILE A 57 0.95 -2.89 7.23
C ILE A 57 -0.21 -3.77 7.68
N PRO A 58 -0.49 -3.87 8.99
CA PRO A 58 -1.62 -4.65 9.49
C PRO A 58 -2.96 -4.04 9.03
N ARG A 59 -3.95 -4.90 8.75
CA ARG A 59 -5.35 -4.48 8.61
C ARG A 59 -5.92 -4.24 10.00
N ILE A 60 -6.38 -3.02 10.25
CA ILE A 60 -7.07 -2.62 11.49
C ILE A 60 -8.58 -2.70 11.27
#